data_AF-A0AAV5Z2U2-F1
#
_entry.id   AF-A0AAV5Z2U2-F1
#
_cell.length_a   1.000
_cell.length_b   1.000
_cell.length_c   1.000
_cell.angle_alpha   90.00
_cell.angle_beta   90.00
_cell.angle_gamma   90.00
#
_symmetry.space_group_name_H-M   'P 1'
#
loop_
_entity.id
_entity.type
_entity.pdbx_description
1 polymer ?
#
loop_
_entity_poly.entity_id
_entity_poly.type
_entity_poly.pdbx_seq_one_letter_code
_entity_poly.pdbx_strand_id
1 'polypeptide(L)'
;MPTPLDFIRMVPRGEAAPPPIADLIGFTLTLVEPGRAVITFDAGPPVRTGRLIATGRLVKGGRTVGLLECDVVDDKDRLVARASSTCMTLRG
;
A
#
# COMPACT_ATOMS: atom_id res chain seq x y z
N MET A 1 -1.75 -23.90 -4.12
CA MET A 1 -0.90 -22.76 -4.56
C MET A 1 -1.28 -21.55 -3.73
N PRO A 2 -0.33 -20.72 -3.29
CA PRO A 2 -0.62 -19.48 -2.59
C PRO A 2 -1.42 -18.53 -3.49
N THR A 3 -2.41 -17.85 -2.92
CA THR A 3 -3.16 -16.81 -3.62
C THR A 3 -2.30 -15.57 -3.84
N PRO A 4 -2.66 -14.65 -4.75
CA PRO A 4 -1.95 -13.38 -4.88
C PRO A 4 -1.86 -12.59 -3.57
N LEU A 5 -2.88 -12.69 -2.71
CA LEU A 5 -2.87 -12.07 -1.39
C LEU A 5 -1.85 -12.74 -0.46
N ASP A 6 -1.70 -14.06 -0.54
CA ASP A 6 -0.69 -14.80 0.24
C ASP A 6 0.72 -14.37 -0.15
N PHE A 7 1.00 -14.22 -1.46
CA PHE A 7 2.29 -13.69 -1.92
C PHE A 7 2.60 -12.31 -1.35
N ILE A 8 1.64 -11.39 -1.41
CA ILE A 8 1.85 -10.02 -0.90
C ILE A 8 2.04 -10.02 0.63
N ARG A 9 1.43 -10.97 1.36
CA ARG A 9 1.64 -11.16 2.81
C ARG A 9 3.01 -11.73 3.17
N MET A 10 3.64 -12.48 2.28
CA MET A 10 4.98 -13.05 2.50
C MET A 10 6.07 -11.97 2.46
N VAL A 11 5.85 -10.88 1.69
CA VAL A 11 6.80 -9.76 1.58
C VAL A 11 7.14 -9.12 2.92
N PRO A 12 6.18 -8.61 3.74
CA PRO A 12 6.51 -8.01 5.04
C PRO A 12 7.10 -9.01 6.06
N ARG A 13 6.95 -10.33 5.82
CA ARG A 13 7.54 -11.39 6.66
C ARG A 13 8.97 -11.76 6.25
N GLY A 14 9.47 -11.23 5.13
CA GLY A 14 10.77 -11.59 4.56
C GLY A 14 10.78 -12.95 3.86
N GLU A 15 9.61 -13.54 3.61
CA GLU A 15 9.45 -14.85 2.96
C GLU A 15 9.38 -14.75 1.43
N ALA A 16 9.21 -13.53 0.90
CA ALA A 16 9.21 -13.23 -0.54
C ALA A 16 9.97 -11.92 -0.81
N ALA A 17 10.59 -11.81 -1.98
CA ALA A 17 11.24 -10.59 -2.41
C ALA A 17 10.22 -9.46 -2.60
N PRO A 18 10.58 -8.20 -2.28
CA PRO A 18 9.72 -7.06 -2.56
C PRO A 18 9.52 -6.91 -4.08
N PRO A 19 8.40 -6.31 -4.53
CA PRO A 19 8.20 -6.06 -5.94
C PRO A 19 9.21 -5.00 -6.43
N PRO A 20 9.69 -5.05 -7.68
CA PRO A 20 10.70 -4.08 -8.19
C PRO A 20 10.30 -2.61 -8.05
N ILE A 21 9.00 -2.32 -8.06
CA ILE A 21 8.48 -0.97 -7.85
C ILE A 21 8.74 -0.46 -6.42
N ALA A 22 8.82 -1.35 -5.43
CA ALA A 22 9.19 -0.99 -4.06
C ALA A 22 10.62 -0.48 -3.99
N ASP A 23 11.56 -1.14 -4.70
CA ASP A 23 12.96 -0.70 -4.79
C ASP A 23 13.07 0.63 -5.56
N LEU A 24 12.32 0.77 -6.66
CA LEU A 24 12.35 1.99 -7.47
C LEU A 24 11.80 3.21 -6.73
N ILE A 25 10.69 3.05 -6.01
CA ILE A 25 10.04 4.15 -5.28
C ILE A 25 10.65 4.35 -3.89
N GLY A 26 11.30 3.31 -3.33
CA GLY A 26 11.82 3.35 -1.97
C GLY A 26 10.73 3.18 -0.90
N PHE A 27 9.72 2.34 -1.17
CA PHE A 27 8.70 2.00 -0.17
C PHE A 27 8.88 0.59 0.40
N THR A 28 8.45 0.40 1.63
CA THR A 28 8.38 -0.91 2.29
C THR A 28 6.95 -1.26 2.63
N LEU A 29 6.54 -2.49 2.32
CA LEU A 29 5.26 -3.03 2.76
C LEU A 29 5.39 -3.47 4.23
N THR A 30 4.53 -2.95 5.11
CA THR A 30 4.65 -3.20 6.57
C THR A 30 3.51 -4.03 7.13
N LEU A 31 2.31 -3.88 6.57
CA LEU A 31 1.13 -4.64 6.97
C LEU A 31 0.25 -4.94 5.77
N VAL A 32 -0.29 -6.15 5.72
CA VAL A 32 -1.27 -6.57 4.72
C VAL A 32 -2.35 -7.37 5.42
N GLU A 33 -3.58 -6.89 5.30
CA GLU A 33 -4.80 -7.49 5.85
C GLU A 33 -5.86 -7.53 4.74
N PRO A 34 -6.91 -8.36 4.85
CA PRO A 34 -7.98 -8.32 3.86
C PRO A 34 -8.61 -6.93 3.83
N GLY A 35 -8.54 -6.26 2.68
CA GLY A 35 -9.07 -4.91 2.50
C GLY A 35 -8.23 -3.78 3.11
N ARG A 36 -7.01 -4.05 3.61
CA ARG A 36 -6.12 -3.01 4.16
C ARG A 36 -4.66 -3.32 3.92
N ALA A 37 -3.89 -2.30 3.56
CA ALA A 37 -2.44 -2.40 3.45
C ALA A 37 -1.77 -1.13 4.00
N VAL A 38 -0.60 -1.29 4.59
CA VAL A 38 0.22 -0.18 5.08
C VAL A 38 1.59 -0.25 4.44
N ILE A 39 2.02 0.85 3.85
CA ILE A 39 3.38 1.03 3.32
C ILE A 39 4.06 2.21 4.02
N THR A 40 5.38 2.16 4.10
CA THR A 40 6.20 3.28 4.58
C THR A 40 7.23 3.67 3.54
N PHE A 41 7.47 4.96 3.36
CA PHE A 41 8.46 5.48 2.39
C PHE A 41 8.96 6.84 2.84
N ASP A 42 10.13 7.25 2.35
CA ASP A 42 10.66 8.59 2.62
C ASP A 42 10.08 9.60 1.63
N ALA A 43 9.77 10.81 2.09
CA ALA A 43 9.22 11.81 1.21
C ALA A 43 10.28 12.37 0.24
N GLY A 44 9.91 12.48 -1.03
CA GLY A 44 10.67 13.19 -2.05
C GLY A 44 10.24 14.67 -2.17
N PRO A 45 11.08 15.53 -2.79
CA PRO A 45 10.70 16.91 -3.13
C PRO A 45 9.34 16.98 -3.87
N PRO A 46 8.45 17.96 -3.57
CA PRO A 46 8.61 19.12 -2.67
C PRO A 46 8.24 18.85 -1.20
N VAL A 47 7.78 17.64 -0.88
CA VAL A 47 7.42 17.26 0.49
C VAL A 47 8.73 17.06 1.27
N ARG A 48 9.06 18.02 2.13
CA ARG A 48 10.26 18.01 3.01
C ARG A 48 9.94 17.40 4.38
N THR A 49 8.99 16.48 4.44
CA THR A 49 8.60 15.78 5.65
C THR A 49 9.32 14.44 5.67
N GLY A 50 9.65 13.90 6.85
CA GLY A 50 10.47 12.69 6.98
C GLY A 50 9.80 11.42 6.48
N ARG A 51 9.86 10.36 7.28
CA ARG A 51 9.22 9.09 6.94
C ARG A 51 7.70 9.26 6.86
N LEU A 52 7.10 8.78 5.78
CA LEU A 52 5.65 8.78 5.55
C LEU A 52 5.07 7.39 5.75
N ILE A 53 3.83 7.35 6.22
CA ILE A 53 3.04 6.14 6.39
C ILE A 53 1.78 6.27 5.54
N ALA A 54 1.62 5.40 4.56
CA ALA A 54 0.42 5.34 3.73
C ALA A 54 -0.44 4.13 4.09
N THR A 55 -1.68 4.38 4.49
CA THR A 55 -2.68 3.36 4.86
C THR A 55 -3.77 3.30 3.81
N GLY A 56 -3.73 2.28 2.96
CA GLY A 56 -4.77 1.97 1.97
C GLY A 56 -5.86 1.07 2.55
N ARG A 57 -7.12 1.36 2.22
CA ARG A 57 -8.31 0.63 2.68
C ARG A 57 -9.30 0.45 1.53
N LEU A 58 -9.93 -0.73 1.44
CA LEU A 58 -11.05 -0.98 0.54
C LEU A 58 -12.31 -0.34 1.13
N VAL A 59 -12.82 0.70 0.47
CA VAL A 59 -14.05 1.40 0.87
C VAL A 59 -15.29 0.67 0.36
N LYS A 60 -15.25 0.20 -0.90
CA LYS A 60 -16.35 -0.55 -1.49
C LYS A 60 -15.83 -1.68 -2.36
N GLY A 61 -16.16 -2.91 -1.98
CA GLY A 61 -15.87 -4.11 -2.77
C GLY A 61 -17.04 -4.50 -3.66
N GLY A 62 -16.82 -4.56 -4.96
CA GLY A 62 -17.72 -5.20 -5.92
C GLY A 62 -17.18 -6.55 -6.39
N ARG A 63 -17.91 -7.21 -7.29
CA ARG A 63 -17.54 -8.53 -7.82
C ARG A 63 -16.23 -8.52 -8.62
N THR A 64 -15.95 -7.42 -9.32
CA THR A 64 -14.76 -7.27 -10.18
C THR A 64 -14.05 -5.94 -9.98
N VAL A 65 -14.70 -4.94 -9.38
CA VAL A 65 -14.17 -3.59 -9.18
C VAL A 65 -14.27 -3.23 -7.70
N GLY A 66 -13.21 -2.67 -7.14
CA GLY A 66 -13.17 -2.14 -5.79
C GLY A 66 -12.74 -0.67 -5.76
N LEU A 67 -13.35 0.12 -4.89
CA LEU A 67 -12.91 1.48 -4.56
C LEU A 67 -12.03 1.42 -3.31
N LEU A 68 -10.81 1.93 -3.43
CA LEU A 68 -9.86 2.08 -2.34
C LEU A 68 -9.63 3.55 -2.04
N GLU A 69 -9.41 3.85 -0.77
CA GLU A 69 -8.89 5.13 -0.31
C GLU A 69 -7.59 4.91 0.45
N CYS A 70 -6.72 5.91 0.42
CA CYS A 70 -5.43 5.87 1.07
C CYS A 70 -5.16 7.21 1.76
N ASP A 71 -4.76 7.14 3.01
CA ASP A 71 -4.30 8.27 3.80
C ASP A 71 -2.79 8.18 3.98
N VAL A 72 -2.09 9.27 3.68
CA VAL A 72 -0.64 9.39 3.86
C VAL A 72 -0.38 10.38 4.99
N VAL A 73 0.26 9.93 6.07
CA VAL A 73 0.60 10.74 7.23
C VAL A 73 2.11 10.82 7.43
N ASP A 74 2.58 11.88 8.07
CA ASP A 74 3.97 12.03 8.52
C ASP A 74 4.22 11.42 9.91
N ASP A 75 5.44 11.56 10.42
CA ASP A 75 5.88 11.13 11.75
C ASP A 75 5.16 11.82 12.92
N LYS A 76 4.47 12.93 12.65
CA LYS A 76 3.65 13.70 13.60
C LYS A 76 2.15 13.44 13.43
N ASP A 77 1.80 12.38 12.69
CA ASP A 77 0.43 11.97 12.38
C ASP A 77 -0.38 13.02 11.61
N ARG A 78 0.31 13.93 10.89
CA ARG A 78 -0.35 14.95 10.08
C ARG A 78 -0.67 14.38 8.71
N LEU A 79 -1.91 14.56 8.25
CA LEU A 79 -2.32 14.16 6.91
C LEU A 79 -1.57 14.99 5.85
N VAL A 80 -0.71 14.33 5.08
CA VAL A 80 0.08 14.92 3.99
C VAL A 80 -0.65 14.78 2.66
N ALA A 81 -1.32 13.65 2.43
CA ALA A 81 -2.06 13.40 1.20
C ALA A 81 -3.22 12.42 1.41
N ARG A 82 -4.21 12.51 0.53
CA ARG A 82 -5.27 11.50 0.37
C ARG A 82 -5.33 11.09 -1.10
N ALA A 83 -5.45 9.80 -1.34
CA ALA A 83 -5.62 9.25 -2.68
C ALA A 83 -6.81 8.29 -2.71
N SER A 84 -7.47 8.20 -3.86
CA SER A 84 -8.47 7.18 -4.14
C SER A 84 -8.07 6.40 -5.38
N SER A 85 -8.30 5.10 -5.38
CA SER A 85 -8.03 4.23 -6.53
C SER A 85 -9.21 3.31 -6.80
N THR A 86 -9.54 3.14 -8.08
CA THR A 86 -10.48 2.12 -8.52
C THR A 86 -9.68 0.96 -9.11
N CYS A 87 -9.69 -0.18 -8.44
CA CYS A 87 -8.93 -1.35 -8.86
C CYS A 87 -9.86 -2.44 -9.40
N MET A 88 -9.44 -3.08 -10.49
CA MET A 88 -10.14 -4.24 -11.05
C MET A 88 -9.43 -5.51 -10.61
N THR A 89 -10.17 -6.48 -10.08
CA THR A 89 -9.66 -7.84 -9.88
C THR A 89 -9.75 -8.57 -11.22
N LEU A 90 -8.59 -8.76 -11.85
CA LEU A 90 -8.48 -9.54 -13.07
C LEU A 90 -8.77 -11.02 -12.76
N ARG A 91 -9.59 -11.65 -13.60
CA ARG A 91 -9.93 -13.07 -13.51
C ARG A 91 -9.38 -13.75 -14.74
N GLY A 92 -8.26 -14.44 -14.57
CA GLY A 92 -7.57 -15.26 -15.57
C GLY A 92 -6.95 -16.46 -14.88
#